data_AF-A0A940WSW0-F1
#
_entry.id   AF-A0A940WSW0-F1
#
_cell.length_a   1.000
_cell.length_b   1.000
_cell.length_c   1.000
_cell.angle_alpha   90.00
_cell.angle_beta   90.00
_cell.angle_gamma   90.00
#
_symmetry.space_group_name_H-M   'P 1'
#
loop_
_entity.id
_entity.type
_entity.pdbx_description
1 polymer ?
#
loop_
_entity_poly.entity_id
_entity_poly.type
_entity_poly.pdbx_seq_one_letter_code
_entity_poly.pdbx_strand_id
1 'polypeptide(L)'
;MAGHELIERHLQTLAERLPDPVVEELADGLLASYDDQMERLGDPDAAARAALADFGDADTVIAAFVRASPGRQAAFRLLVAGPIVGLSWGAVLVTGNAWASTIPPSSRLALGLLLGSAVLMLLIAIREGRRYRRVRLAALVGTATVAVLDTAILGTVLTLLPPPSLLLLVALTGSITRIMLAAQAIPELVMRP
;
A
#
# COMPACT_ATOMS: atom_id res chain seq x y z
N MET A 1 -10.06 36.06 -17.26
CA MET A 1 -9.59 35.51 -15.97
C MET A 1 -10.26 34.17 -15.63
N ALA A 2 -11.38 33.77 -16.25
CA ALA A 2 -12.07 32.51 -15.95
C ALA A 2 -11.28 31.22 -16.29
N GLY A 3 -10.41 31.25 -17.32
CA GLY A 3 -9.52 30.13 -17.64
C GLY A 3 -8.56 29.73 -16.50
N HIS A 4 -8.07 30.71 -15.73
CA HIS A 4 -7.25 30.43 -14.54
C HIS A 4 -8.09 29.81 -13.41
N GLU A 5 -9.31 30.27 -13.18
CA GLU A 5 -10.19 29.70 -12.14
C GLU A 5 -10.53 28.23 -12.37
N LEU A 6 -10.65 27.80 -13.64
CA LEU A 6 -10.91 26.40 -13.99
C LEU A 6 -9.72 25.50 -13.66
N ILE A 7 -8.51 25.95 -14.00
CA ILE A 7 -7.26 25.24 -13.71
C ILE A 7 -7.02 25.18 -12.20
N GLU A 8 -7.16 26.31 -11.49
CA GLU A 8 -7.01 26.38 -10.04
C GLU A 8 -7.96 25.44 -9.30
N ARG A 9 -9.24 25.37 -9.70
CA ARG A 9 -10.21 24.45 -9.12
C ARG A 9 -9.84 22.98 -9.36
N HIS A 10 -9.29 22.68 -10.53
CA HIS A 10 -8.82 21.33 -10.86
C HIS A 10 -7.63 20.95 -9.95
N LEU A 11 -6.63 21.81 -9.87
CA LEU A 11 -5.45 21.61 -9.02
C LEU A 11 -5.81 21.52 -7.54
N GLN A 12 -6.78 22.31 -7.06
CA GLN A 12 -7.28 22.21 -5.70
C GLN A 12 -7.88 20.83 -5.41
N THR A 13 -8.64 20.27 -6.35
CA THR A 13 -9.21 18.92 -6.22
C THR A 13 -8.12 17.84 -6.17
N LEU A 14 -7.05 18.01 -6.94
CA LEU A 14 -5.88 17.12 -6.90
C LEU A 14 -5.14 17.25 -5.57
N ALA A 15 -4.91 18.47 -5.09
CA ALA A 15 -4.22 18.77 -3.83
C ALA A 15 -4.90 18.16 -2.59
N GLU A 16 -6.23 18.01 -2.60
CA GLU A 16 -6.95 17.36 -1.50
C GLU A 16 -6.63 15.86 -1.35
N ARG A 17 -6.13 15.21 -2.41
CA ARG A 17 -6.11 13.74 -2.52
C ARG A 17 -4.77 13.16 -2.95
N LEU A 18 -3.90 13.97 -3.54
CA LEU A 18 -2.55 13.62 -3.97
C LEU A 18 -1.49 14.29 -3.08
N PRO A 19 -0.24 13.78 -3.08
CA PRO A 19 0.89 14.40 -2.39
C PRO A 19 1.32 15.71 -3.06
N ASP A 20 1.75 16.70 -2.28
CA ASP A 20 2.15 18.03 -2.79
C ASP A 20 3.16 17.98 -3.94
N PRO A 21 4.26 17.19 -3.90
CA PRO A 21 5.22 17.15 -5.00
C PRO A 21 4.63 16.60 -6.31
N VAL A 22 3.63 15.72 -6.21
CA VAL A 22 2.92 15.20 -7.39
C VAL A 22 1.99 16.27 -7.96
N VAL A 23 1.35 17.06 -7.10
CA VAL A 23 0.46 18.14 -7.51
C VAL A 23 1.25 19.27 -8.17
N GLU A 24 2.44 19.59 -7.67
CA GLU A 24 3.37 20.56 -8.29
C GLU A 24 3.75 20.13 -9.71
N GLU A 25 4.20 18.88 -9.89
CA GLU A 25 4.52 18.35 -11.23
C GLU A 25 3.31 18.35 -12.17
N LEU A 26 2.12 17.98 -11.66
CA LEU A 26 0.88 18.02 -12.44
C LEU A 26 0.46 19.45 -12.78
N ALA A 27 0.71 20.41 -11.91
CA ALA A 27 0.45 21.83 -12.15
C ALA A 27 1.36 22.37 -13.25
N ASP A 28 2.66 22.08 -13.18
CA ASP A 28 3.63 22.49 -14.21
C ASP A 28 3.27 21.90 -15.57
N GLY A 29 2.93 20.61 -15.64
CA GLY A 29 2.49 19.96 -16.87
C GLY A 29 1.19 20.52 -17.44
N LEU A 30 0.22 20.85 -16.57
CA LEU A 30 -1.06 21.46 -16.98
C LEU A 30 -0.88 22.90 -17.47
N LEU A 31 -0.01 23.68 -16.82
CA LEU A 31 0.32 25.05 -17.24
C LEU A 31 1.04 25.06 -18.60
N ALA A 32 2.01 24.17 -18.80
CA ALA A 32 2.67 24.03 -20.10
C ALA A 32 1.67 23.68 -21.21
N SER A 33 0.75 22.75 -20.94
CA SER A 33 -0.31 22.42 -21.90
C SER A 33 -1.27 23.59 -22.15
N TYR A 34 -1.56 24.40 -21.13
CA TYR A 34 -2.39 25.59 -21.29
C TYR A 34 -1.70 26.65 -22.17
N ASP A 35 -0.41 26.89 -21.98
CA ASP A 35 0.36 27.85 -22.77
C ASP A 35 0.40 27.44 -24.25
N ASP A 36 0.63 26.16 -24.54
CA ASP A 36 0.56 25.62 -25.91
C ASP A 36 -0.83 25.84 -26.56
N GLN A 37 -1.90 25.64 -25.78
CA GLN A 37 -3.27 25.87 -26.27
C GLN A 37 -3.59 27.36 -26.39
N MET A 38 -2.99 28.20 -25.57
CA MET A 38 -3.10 29.66 -25.66
C MET A 38 -2.50 30.18 -26.96
N GLU A 39 -1.30 29.71 -27.33
CA GLU A 39 -0.66 30.06 -28.60
C GLU A 39 -1.52 29.65 -29.81
N ARG A 40 -2.23 28.52 -29.71
CA ARG A 40 -3.06 27.99 -30.80
C ARG A 40 -4.44 28.63 -30.91
N LEU A 41 -5.10 28.91 -29.78
CA LEU A 41 -6.50 29.31 -29.75
C LEU A 41 -6.68 30.81 -29.52
N GLY A 42 -5.72 31.46 -28.86
CA GLY A 42 -5.78 32.90 -28.53
C GLY A 42 -6.91 33.29 -27.56
N ASP A 43 -7.65 32.33 -27.02
CA ASP A 43 -8.74 32.54 -26.07
C ASP A 43 -8.47 31.77 -24.76
N PRO A 44 -8.37 32.45 -23.61
CA PRO A 44 -8.04 31.81 -22.34
C PRO A 44 -9.02 30.73 -21.88
N ASP A 45 -10.31 30.92 -22.13
CA ASP A 45 -11.32 29.98 -21.67
C ASP A 45 -11.38 28.74 -22.58
N ALA A 46 -11.15 28.90 -23.88
CA ALA A 46 -10.97 27.78 -24.81
C ALA A 46 -9.66 27.03 -24.54
N ALA A 47 -8.56 27.72 -24.27
CA ALA A 47 -7.27 27.11 -23.94
C ALA A 47 -7.34 26.28 -22.66
N ALA A 48 -7.93 26.82 -21.58
CA ALA A 48 -8.13 26.08 -20.33
C ALA A 48 -9.00 24.84 -20.52
N ARG A 49 -10.09 24.94 -21.28
CA ARG A 49 -10.95 23.77 -21.57
C ARG A 49 -10.24 22.73 -22.42
N ALA A 50 -9.46 23.15 -23.41
CA ALA A 50 -8.70 22.23 -24.26
C ALA A 50 -7.59 21.52 -23.45
N ALA A 51 -6.83 22.27 -22.66
CA ALA A 51 -5.79 21.71 -21.78
C ALA A 51 -6.38 20.70 -20.78
N LEU A 52 -7.51 21.03 -20.13
CA LEU A 52 -8.18 20.10 -19.21
C LEU A 52 -8.79 18.88 -19.92
N ALA A 53 -9.26 19.03 -21.17
CA ALA A 53 -9.76 17.90 -21.96
C ALA A 53 -8.63 16.91 -22.31
N ASP A 54 -7.44 17.43 -22.62
CA ASP A 54 -6.25 16.63 -22.91
C ASP A 54 -5.65 16.00 -21.63
N PHE A 55 -5.66 16.74 -20.52
CA PHE A 55 -5.13 16.31 -19.22
C PHE A 55 -6.03 15.26 -18.53
N GLY A 56 -7.34 15.37 -18.73
CA GLY A 56 -8.35 14.50 -18.13
C GLY A 56 -8.96 15.04 -16.84
N ASP A 57 -10.02 14.38 -16.37
CA ASP A 57 -10.70 14.75 -15.13
C ASP A 57 -9.86 14.40 -13.88
N ALA A 58 -10.01 15.20 -12.82
CA ALA A 58 -9.25 15.06 -11.59
C ALA A 58 -9.43 13.67 -10.95
N ASP A 59 -10.66 13.13 -10.94
CA ASP A 59 -10.94 11.82 -10.36
C ASP A 59 -10.24 10.69 -11.14
N THR A 60 -10.18 10.81 -12.47
CA THR A 60 -9.45 9.88 -13.35
C THR A 60 -7.95 9.92 -13.08
N VAL A 61 -7.37 11.12 -13.00
CA VAL A 61 -5.94 11.31 -12.68
C VAL A 61 -5.64 10.71 -11.30
N ILE A 62 -6.42 11.06 -10.27
CA ILE A 62 -6.26 10.52 -8.91
C ILE A 62 -6.35 8.99 -8.90
N ALA A 63 -7.34 8.42 -9.58
CA ALA A 63 -7.51 6.97 -9.62
C ALA A 63 -6.33 6.27 -10.30
N ALA A 64 -5.73 6.87 -11.32
CA ALA A 64 -4.52 6.35 -11.98
C ALA A 64 -3.32 6.35 -11.01
N PHE A 65 -3.07 7.46 -10.31
CA PHE A 65 -2.00 7.56 -9.32
C PHE A 65 -2.18 6.57 -8.16
N VAL A 66 -3.40 6.46 -7.63
CA VAL A 66 -3.70 5.49 -6.56
C VAL A 66 -3.50 4.05 -7.03
N ARG A 67 -3.88 3.73 -8.27
CA ARG A 67 -3.68 2.40 -8.85
C ARG A 67 -2.21 2.06 -9.04
N ALA A 68 -1.40 3.04 -9.43
CA ALA A 68 0.05 2.90 -9.60
C ALA A 68 0.84 2.95 -8.27
N SER A 69 0.19 3.31 -7.15
CA SER A 69 0.88 3.54 -5.89
C SER A 69 1.70 2.32 -5.40
N PRO A 70 2.94 2.52 -4.90
CA PRO A 70 3.74 1.46 -4.31
C PRO A 70 3.02 0.74 -3.16
N GLY A 71 2.22 1.48 -2.38
CA GLY A 71 1.43 0.92 -1.27
C GLY A 71 0.44 -0.13 -1.69
N ARG A 72 -0.26 0.07 -2.80
CA ARG A 72 -1.20 -0.91 -3.34
C ARG A 72 -0.49 -2.17 -3.82
N GLN A 73 0.66 -2.02 -4.48
CA GLN A 73 1.47 -3.14 -4.95
C GLN A 73 2.04 -3.97 -3.80
N ALA A 74 2.61 -3.31 -2.78
CA ALA A 74 3.10 -3.95 -1.56
C ALA A 74 1.97 -4.71 -0.85
N ALA A 75 0.81 -4.06 -0.68
CA ALA A 75 -0.34 -4.68 -0.04
C ALA A 75 -0.83 -5.93 -0.79
N PHE A 76 -0.88 -5.87 -2.12
CA PHE A 76 -1.23 -7.01 -2.97
C PHE A 76 -0.24 -8.17 -2.80
N ARG A 77 1.08 -7.90 -2.90
CA ARG A 77 2.12 -8.93 -2.75
C ARG A 77 2.02 -9.62 -1.39
N LEU A 78 1.82 -8.86 -0.31
CA LEU A 78 1.71 -9.41 1.05
C LEU A 78 0.41 -10.22 1.26
N LEU A 79 -0.72 -9.76 0.71
CA LEU A 79 -1.98 -10.50 0.79
C LEU A 79 -1.93 -11.82 0.01
N VAL A 80 -1.25 -11.85 -1.14
CA VAL A 80 -1.07 -13.08 -1.92
C VAL A 80 -0.09 -14.05 -1.22
N ALA A 81 0.98 -13.54 -0.63
CA ALA A 81 1.93 -14.37 0.13
C ALA A 81 1.32 -14.92 1.43
N GLY A 82 0.35 -14.21 2.02
CA GLY A 82 -0.28 -14.52 3.30
C GLY A 82 -0.79 -15.96 3.42
N PRO A 83 -1.68 -16.44 2.53
CA PRO A 83 -2.20 -17.80 2.57
C PRO A 83 -1.13 -18.88 2.48
N ILE A 84 -0.10 -18.69 1.65
CA ILE A 84 0.99 -19.67 1.48
C ILE A 84 1.75 -19.84 2.80
N VAL A 85 2.15 -18.71 3.40
CA VAL A 85 2.85 -18.69 4.69
C VAL A 85 1.94 -19.22 5.80
N GLY A 86 0.67 -18.83 5.82
CA GLY A 86 -0.32 -19.30 6.78
C GLY A 86 -0.55 -20.81 6.74
N LEU A 87 -0.64 -21.39 5.54
CA LEU A 87 -0.77 -22.84 5.35
C LEU A 87 0.49 -23.59 5.82
N SER A 88 1.68 -23.06 5.53
CA SER A 88 2.93 -23.66 6.00
C SER A 88 3.02 -23.67 7.53
N TRP A 89 2.67 -22.56 8.20
CA TRP A 89 2.61 -22.50 9.66
C TRP A 89 1.51 -23.40 10.23
N GLY A 90 0.34 -23.46 9.58
CA GLY A 90 -0.74 -24.37 9.96
C GLY A 90 -0.28 -25.83 9.96
N ALA A 91 0.44 -26.27 8.92
CA ALA A 91 0.98 -27.61 8.85
C ALA A 91 2.00 -27.90 9.96
N VAL A 92 2.93 -26.97 10.22
CA VAL A 92 3.91 -27.08 11.31
C VAL A 92 3.22 -27.22 12.67
N LEU A 93 2.20 -26.41 12.92
CA LEU A 93 1.56 -26.35 14.23
C LEU A 93 0.61 -27.52 14.49
N VAL A 94 -0.05 -28.03 13.44
CA VAL A 94 -0.85 -29.26 13.52
C VAL A 94 0.03 -30.48 13.76
N THR A 95 1.16 -30.58 13.03
CA THR A 95 2.05 -31.75 13.15
C THR A 95 2.89 -31.74 14.43
N GLY A 96 3.26 -30.56 14.94
CA GLY A 96 4.10 -30.44 16.13
C GLY A 96 3.36 -30.59 17.47
N ASN A 97 2.02 -30.66 17.48
CA ASN A 97 1.15 -30.63 18.68
C ASN A 97 1.48 -29.51 19.70
N ALA A 98 2.29 -28.52 19.30
CA ALA A 98 2.91 -27.54 20.20
C ALA A 98 2.01 -26.33 20.49
N TRP A 99 0.99 -26.10 19.65
CA TRP A 99 0.16 -24.89 19.77
C TRP A 99 -0.68 -24.91 21.05
N ALA A 100 -1.29 -26.05 21.37
CA ALA A 100 -2.24 -26.15 22.48
C ALA A 100 -1.57 -26.16 23.86
N SER A 101 -0.37 -26.74 23.98
CA SER A 101 0.33 -26.92 25.26
C SER A 101 1.22 -25.74 25.65
N THR A 102 1.79 -25.02 24.68
CA THR A 102 2.94 -24.11 24.96
C THR A 102 2.56 -22.62 24.94
N ILE A 103 1.54 -22.22 24.17
CA ILE A 103 1.19 -20.80 23.99
C ILE A 103 -0.06 -20.44 24.80
N PRO A 104 -0.01 -19.45 25.71
CA PRO A 104 -1.19 -19.00 26.46
C PRO A 104 -2.36 -18.57 25.54
N PRO A 105 -3.63 -18.79 25.93
CA PRO A 105 -4.79 -18.41 25.11
C PRO A 105 -4.84 -16.92 24.75
N SER A 106 -4.44 -16.05 25.68
CA SER A 106 -4.37 -14.61 25.49
C SER A 106 -3.42 -14.21 24.36
N SER A 107 -2.24 -14.85 24.29
CA SER A 107 -1.27 -14.63 23.21
C SER A 107 -1.82 -15.07 21.85
N ARG A 108 -2.58 -16.17 21.80
CA ARG A 108 -3.22 -16.65 20.55
C ARG A 108 -4.25 -15.63 20.04
N LEU A 109 -5.09 -15.10 20.93
CA LEU A 109 -6.06 -14.07 20.59
C LEU A 109 -5.37 -12.78 20.11
N ALA A 110 -4.32 -12.34 20.81
CA ALA A 110 -3.56 -11.17 20.41
C ALA A 110 -2.93 -11.33 19.02
N LEU A 111 -2.30 -12.47 18.73
CA LEU A 111 -1.73 -12.78 17.41
C LEU A 111 -2.83 -12.83 16.33
N GLY A 112 -3.98 -13.44 16.63
CA GLY A 112 -5.12 -13.48 15.71
C GLY A 112 -5.68 -12.09 15.39
N LEU A 113 -5.80 -11.23 16.41
CA LEU A 113 -6.24 -9.84 16.24
C LEU A 113 -5.24 -9.01 15.44
N LEU A 114 -3.94 -9.17 15.69
CA LEU A 114 -2.88 -8.51 14.92
C LEU A 114 -2.88 -8.97 13.45
N LEU A 115 -3.05 -10.27 13.20
CA LEU A 115 -3.17 -10.78 11.84
C LEU A 115 -4.43 -10.24 11.15
N GLY A 116 -5.57 -10.25 11.84
CA GLY A 116 -6.83 -9.72 11.32
C GLY A 116 -6.76 -8.23 10.99
N SER A 117 -6.14 -7.43 11.86
CA SER A 117 -5.95 -6.00 11.63
C SER A 117 -4.98 -5.74 10.47
N ALA A 118 -3.90 -6.51 10.36
CA ALA A 118 -2.99 -6.43 9.22
C ALA A 118 -3.70 -6.72 7.89
N VAL A 119 -4.46 -7.82 7.82
CA VAL A 119 -5.24 -8.17 6.63
C VAL A 119 -6.25 -7.08 6.28
N LEU A 120 -6.96 -6.54 7.27
CA LEU A 120 -7.91 -5.46 7.05
C LEU A 120 -7.23 -4.20 6.48
N MET A 121 -6.09 -3.81 7.03
CA MET A 121 -5.33 -2.64 6.56
C MET A 121 -4.82 -2.85 5.12
N LEU A 122 -4.29 -4.03 4.80
CA LEU A 122 -3.86 -4.34 3.43
C LEU A 122 -5.05 -4.36 2.45
N LEU A 123 -6.22 -4.86 2.87
CA LEU A 123 -7.44 -4.81 2.06
C LEU A 123 -7.92 -3.38 1.82
N ILE A 124 -7.86 -2.52 2.83
CA ILE A 124 -8.16 -1.09 2.68
C ILE A 124 -7.21 -0.46 1.67
N ALA A 125 -5.91 -0.76 1.73
CA ALA A 125 -4.93 -0.25 0.77
C ALA A 125 -5.22 -0.68 -0.68
N ILE A 126 -5.78 -1.88 -0.90
CA ILE A 126 -6.17 -2.36 -2.23
C ILE A 126 -7.49 -1.75 -2.70
N ARG A 127 -8.47 -1.61 -1.80
CA ARG A 127 -9.83 -1.19 -2.17
C ARG A 127 -10.00 0.32 -2.25
N GLU A 128 -9.25 1.08 -1.48
CA GLU A 128 -9.30 2.55 -1.53
C GLU A 128 -8.75 3.04 -2.88
N GLY A 129 -9.56 3.85 -3.56
CA GLY A 129 -9.28 4.36 -4.91
C GLY A 129 -9.19 5.88 -4.98
N ARG A 130 -9.55 6.59 -3.89
CA ARG A 130 -9.78 8.04 -3.94
C ARG A 130 -8.80 8.86 -3.12
N ARG A 131 -8.13 8.27 -2.14
CA ARG A 131 -7.26 9.01 -1.21
C ARG A 131 -5.91 8.34 -1.11
N TYR A 132 -4.90 8.93 -1.76
CA TYR A 132 -3.53 8.39 -1.78
C TYR A 132 -2.98 8.21 -0.37
N ARG A 133 -3.14 9.22 0.49
CA ARG A 133 -2.69 9.18 1.90
C ARG A 133 -3.28 8.01 2.69
N ARG A 134 -4.56 7.66 2.47
CA ARG A 134 -5.17 6.53 3.17
C ARG A 134 -4.59 5.20 2.69
N VAL A 135 -4.41 5.05 1.38
CA VAL A 135 -3.75 3.86 0.79
C VAL A 135 -2.36 3.69 1.36
N ARG A 136 -1.57 4.78 1.41
CA ARG A 136 -0.21 4.79 1.95
C ARG A 136 -0.17 4.39 3.42
N LEU A 137 -0.99 5.02 4.27
CA LEU A 137 -1.03 4.71 5.70
C LEU A 137 -1.50 3.28 5.97
N ALA A 138 -2.55 2.82 5.28
CA ALA A 138 -3.06 1.47 5.43
C ALA A 138 -2.02 0.43 4.98
N ALA A 139 -1.33 0.67 3.86
CA ALA A 139 -0.24 -0.17 3.38
C ALA A 139 0.92 -0.22 4.39
N LEU A 140 1.33 0.94 4.93
CA LEU A 140 2.42 1.03 5.90
C LEU A 140 2.09 0.30 7.20
N VAL A 141 0.92 0.53 7.77
CA VAL A 141 0.47 -0.13 9.02
C VAL A 141 0.32 -1.63 8.81
N GLY A 142 -0.30 -2.06 7.71
CA GLY A 142 -0.45 -3.48 7.38
C GLY A 142 0.90 -4.16 7.20
N THR A 143 1.80 -3.54 6.43
CA THR A 143 3.15 -4.06 6.16
C THR A 143 3.98 -4.19 7.44
N ALA A 144 4.01 -3.14 8.27
CA ALA A 144 4.73 -3.14 9.54
C ALA A 144 4.18 -4.21 10.48
N THR A 145 2.85 -4.36 10.56
CA THR A 145 2.21 -5.35 11.43
C THR A 145 2.55 -6.78 10.99
N VAL A 146 2.57 -7.07 9.68
CA VAL A 146 3.02 -8.37 9.15
C VAL A 146 4.47 -8.66 9.53
N ALA A 147 5.37 -7.70 9.37
CA ALA A 147 6.79 -7.88 9.71
C ALA A 147 7.00 -8.16 11.21
N VAL A 148 6.28 -7.43 12.08
CA VAL A 148 6.30 -7.65 13.53
C VAL A 148 5.76 -9.04 13.87
N LEU A 149 4.65 -9.45 13.26
CA LEU A 149 4.03 -10.75 13.48
C LEU A 149 4.97 -11.89 13.09
N ASP A 150 5.58 -11.83 11.90
CA ASP A 150 6.54 -12.86 11.45
C ASP A 150 7.76 -12.92 12.38
N THR A 151 8.30 -11.78 12.78
CA THR A 151 9.46 -11.72 13.67
C THR A 151 9.15 -12.35 15.04
N ALA A 152 7.97 -12.08 15.58
CA ALA A 152 7.52 -12.67 16.84
C ALA A 152 7.34 -14.19 16.74
N ILE A 153 6.73 -14.67 15.64
CA ILE A 153 6.54 -16.11 15.40
C ILE A 153 7.91 -16.80 15.24
N LEU A 154 8.82 -16.23 14.46
CA LEU A 154 10.18 -16.75 14.26
C LEU A 154 10.93 -16.87 15.59
N GLY A 155 10.93 -15.81 16.41
CA GLY A 155 11.59 -15.82 17.72
C GLY A 155 11.00 -16.85 18.70
N THR A 156 9.67 -17.00 18.68
CA THR A 156 8.97 -17.98 19.51
C THR A 156 9.34 -19.42 19.10
N VAL A 157 9.41 -19.68 17.80
CA VAL A 157 9.64 -21.04 17.29
C VAL A 157 11.10 -21.46 17.42
N LEU A 158 12.04 -20.54 17.21
CA LEU A 158 13.47 -20.80 17.41
C LEU A 158 13.83 -21.11 18.88
N THR A 159 13.00 -20.67 19.84
CA THR A 159 13.26 -20.86 21.27
C THR A 159 12.53 -22.04 21.89
N LEU A 160 11.40 -22.46 21.31
CA LEU A 160 10.48 -23.42 21.95
C LEU A 160 10.32 -24.75 21.21
N LEU A 161 10.72 -24.87 19.95
CA LEU A 161 10.49 -26.09 19.17
C LEU A 161 11.74 -26.99 19.04
N PRO A 162 11.55 -28.33 19.03
CA PRO A 162 12.60 -29.32 18.73
C PRO A 162 13.17 -29.16 17.30
N PRO A 163 14.26 -29.88 16.96
CA PRO A 163 15.04 -29.67 15.73
C PRO A 163 14.21 -29.61 14.43
N PRO A 164 14.74 -28.89 13.41
CA PRO A 164 13.96 -28.46 12.26
C PRO A 164 13.44 -29.63 11.42
N SER A 165 12.13 -29.66 11.22
CA SER A 165 11.48 -30.48 10.18
C SER A 165 11.50 -29.75 8.84
N LEU A 166 11.31 -30.49 7.74
CA LEU A 166 11.18 -29.88 6.40
C LEU A 166 10.01 -28.87 6.34
N LEU A 167 8.91 -29.16 7.03
CA LEU A 167 7.76 -28.25 7.14
C LEU A 167 8.15 -26.95 7.85
N LEU A 168 8.97 -27.04 8.90
CA LEU A 168 9.46 -25.87 9.60
C LEU A 168 10.36 -25.04 8.69
N LEU A 169 11.29 -25.66 7.94
CA LEU A 169 12.14 -24.93 6.99
C LEU A 169 11.32 -24.15 5.95
N VAL A 170 10.27 -24.77 5.37
CA VAL A 170 9.38 -24.09 4.42
C VAL A 170 8.67 -22.88 5.07
N ALA A 171 8.16 -23.04 6.29
CA ALA A 171 7.50 -21.95 7.01
C ALA A 171 8.47 -20.80 7.35
N LEU A 172 9.69 -21.13 7.78
CA LEU A 172 10.75 -20.17 8.07
C LEU A 172 11.13 -19.38 6.81
N THR A 173 11.38 -20.05 5.68
CA THR A 173 11.71 -19.40 4.41
C THR A 173 10.56 -18.50 3.94
N GLY A 174 9.32 -18.95 4.09
CA GLY A 174 8.12 -18.15 3.79
C GLY A 174 8.04 -16.87 4.62
N SER A 175 8.21 -16.96 5.94
CA SER A 175 8.21 -15.80 6.83
C SER A 175 9.39 -14.86 6.57
N ILE A 176 10.60 -15.37 6.33
CA ILE A 176 11.76 -14.53 5.98
C ILE A 176 11.50 -13.77 4.68
N THR A 177 10.97 -14.44 3.65
CA THR A 177 10.62 -13.82 2.37
C THR A 177 9.59 -12.70 2.58
N ARG A 178 8.57 -12.95 3.41
CA ARG A 178 7.53 -11.96 3.72
C ARG A 178 8.07 -10.77 4.51
N ILE A 179 8.99 -10.99 5.46
CA ILE A 179 9.71 -9.92 6.16
C ILE A 179 10.55 -9.10 5.18
N MET A 180 11.29 -9.73 4.27
CA MET A 180 12.10 -9.03 3.28
C MET A 180 11.24 -8.16 2.36
N LEU A 181 10.10 -8.68 1.88
CA LEU A 181 9.14 -7.92 1.10
C LEU A 181 8.61 -6.71 1.88
N ALA A 182 8.28 -6.90 3.16
CA ALA A 182 7.83 -5.82 4.02
C ALA A 182 8.92 -4.76 4.26
N ALA A 183 10.15 -5.20 4.53
CA ALA A 183 11.29 -4.34 4.76
C ALA A 183 11.68 -3.51 3.53
N GLN A 184 11.53 -4.07 2.32
CA GLN A 184 11.75 -3.35 1.07
C GLN A 184 10.64 -2.32 0.79
N ALA A 185 9.39 -2.63 1.15
CA ALA A 185 8.26 -1.74 0.92
C ALA A 185 8.26 -0.51 1.86
N ILE A 186 8.68 -0.66 3.13
CA ILE A 186 8.60 0.43 4.12
C ILE A 186 9.35 1.70 3.68
N PRO A 187 10.63 1.65 3.22
CA PRO A 187 11.33 2.83 2.72
C PRO A 187 10.61 3.51 1.55
N GLU A 188 10.04 2.74 0.61
CA GLU A 188 9.28 3.31 -0.50
C GLU A 188 8.04 4.06 -0.03
N LEU A 189 7.34 3.52 0.99
CA LEU A 189 6.14 4.15 1.55
C LEU A 189 6.43 5.38 2.41
N VAL A 190 7.65 5.50 2.92
CA VAL A 190 8.10 6.64 3.73
C VAL A 190 8.73 7.72 2.87
N MET A 191 9.57 7.36 1.91
CA MET A 191 10.39 8.31 1.13
C MET A 191 9.74 8.79 -0.17
N ARG A 192 8.76 8.07 -0.72
CA ARG A 192 8.00 8.50 -1.91
C ARG A 192 6.57 8.83 -1.49
N PRO A 193 6.35 10.04 -0.93
CA PRO A 193 5.07 10.42 -0.36
C PRO A 193 3.94 10.44 -1.37
#